data_AF-A0A7Y2K8M3-F1
#
_entry.id   AF-A0A7Y2K8M3-F1
#
_cell.length_a   1.000
_cell.length_b   1.000
_cell.length_c   1.000
_cell.angle_alpha   90.00
_cell.angle_beta   90.00
_cell.angle_gamma   90.00
#
_symmetry.space_group_name_H-M   'P 1'
#
loop_
_entity.id
_entity.type
_entity.pdbx_description
1 polymer ?
#
loop_
_entity_poly.entity_id
_entity_poly.type
_entity_poly.pdbx_seq_one_letter_code
_entity_poly.pdbx_strand_id
1 'polypeptide(L)'
;MNEAANLLSQSPNEFIKFLLSKNINKYYFIFDDEQNRLVASHPILQPIADYFSEDKRDFIKHEGMFFQVSEKYEMLHGAFVHRTNRGQAAGGVRFWKYENIENYFRDGLRLAAGMTFKNALAGLWWGGGKGVIAHNPAYEWSDPEIRINIYKEYGLFISSLKGCYVTAEDLGTKVKDMVEVFSGTRFTTCIPPELGGSGVPAIPTARGVVSGMEAAVEFLKLGSLHGKTVALQGLGHVGIPLLGFLFE
;
A
#
# COMPACT_ATOMS: atom_id res chain seq x y z
N MET A 1 -6.96 21.40 22.18
CA MET A 1 -6.26 20.52 21.23
C MET A 1 -7.26 20.11 20.17
N ASN A 2 -6.92 20.24 18.88
CA ASN A 2 -7.80 19.88 17.77
C ASN A 2 -8.18 18.38 17.89
N GLU A 3 -9.47 18.03 17.81
CA GLU A 3 -9.94 16.64 17.95
C GLU A 3 -9.26 15.69 16.95
N ALA A 4 -8.97 16.20 15.75
CA ALA A 4 -8.18 15.49 14.74
C ALA A 4 -6.77 15.14 15.25
N ALA A 5 -6.08 16.10 15.88
CA ALA A 5 -4.73 15.89 16.39
C ALA A 5 -4.70 14.82 17.49
N ASN A 6 -5.74 14.73 18.31
CA ASN A 6 -5.87 13.69 19.34
C ASN A 6 -5.98 12.30 18.71
N LEU A 7 -6.84 12.12 17.70
CA LEU A 7 -7.00 10.82 17.02
C LEU A 7 -5.76 10.43 16.21
N LEU A 8 -5.15 11.39 15.50
CA LEU A 8 -4.01 11.15 14.62
C LEU A 8 -2.71 10.82 15.38
N SER A 9 -2.54 11.34 16.60
CA SER A 9 -1.37 11.05 17.43
C SER A 9 -1.42 9.68 18.12
N GLN A 10 -2.57 9.02 18.15
CA GLN A 10 -2.72 7.71 18.76
C GLN A 10 -1.91 6.67 18.01
N SER A 11 -1.38 5.69 18.77
CA SER A 11 -0.88 4.46 18.16
C SER A 11 -2.01 3.70 17.46
N PRO A 12 -1.70 2.83 16.48
CA PRO A 12 -2.71 2.00 15.83
C PRO A 12 -3.60 1.21 16.80
N ASN A 13 -3.02 0.64 17.87
CA ASN A 13 -3.77 -0.13 18.87
C ASN A 13 -4.74 0.74 19.68
N GLU A 14 -4.33 1.93 20.11
CA GLU A 14 -5.21 2.87 20.83
C GLU A 14 -6.38 3.31 19.96
N PHE A 15 -6.10 3.60 18.69
CA PHE A 15 -7.12 3.97 17.72
C PHE A 15 -8.09 2.84 17.44
N ILE A 16 -7.61 1.60 17.32
CA ILE A 16 -8.47 0.41 17.17
C ILE A 16 -9.38 0.26 18.39
N LYS A 17 -8.85 0.40 19.61
CA LYS A 17 -9.66 0.35 20.84
C LYS A 17 -10.71 1.46 20.87
N PHE A 18 -10.35 2.66 20.42
CA PHE A 18 -11.30 3.76 20.25
C PHE A 18 -12.42 3.39 19.26
N LEU A 19 -12.10 2.88 18.08
CA LEU A 19 -13.07 2.44 17.07
C LEU A 19 -14.02 1.37 17.61
N LEU A 20 -13.49 0.33 18.27
CA LEU A 20 -14.28 -0.75 18.85
C LEU A 20 -15.19 -0.26 19.98
N SER A 21 -14.74 0.71 20.79
CA SER A 21 -15.59 1.35 21.81
C SER A 21 -16.81 2.09 21.24
N LYS A 22 -16.78 2.40 19.94
CA LYS A 22 -17.87 3.04 19.19
C LYS A 22 -18.61 2.06 18.28
N ASN A 23 -18.33 0.75 18.37
CA ASN A 23 -18.84 -0.30 17.48
C ASN A 23 -18.52 -0.05 16.00
N ILE A 24 -17.34 0.52 15.70
CA ILE A 24 -16.89 0.80 14.33
C ILE A 24 -15.86 -0.25 13.92
N ASN A 25 -16.26 -1.19 13.08
CA ASN A 25 -15.36 -2.22 12.55
C ASN A 25 -14.90 -1.95 11.12
N LYS A 26 -15.68 -1.15 10.38
CA LYS A 26 -15.41 -0.73 9.01
C LYS A 26 -15.75 0.74 8.86
N TYR A 27 -14.90 1.48 8.19
CA TYR A 27 -15.13 2.89 7.90
C TYR A 27 -14.41 3.27 6.61
N TYR A 28 -14.77 4.42 6.07
CA TYR A 28 -14.16 4.93 4.85
C TYR A 28 -14.21 6.46 4.82
N PHE A 29 -13.40 7.03 3.95
CA PHE A 29 -13.45 8.43 3.55
C PHE A 29 -13.55 8.48 2.03
N ILE A 30 -14.51 9.22 1.50
CA ILE A 30 -14.66 9.46 0.06
C ILE A 30 -14.41 10.93 -0.21
N PHE A 31 -13.71 11.24 -1.30
CA PHE A 31 -13.58 12.61 -1.74
C PHE A 31 -14.85 13.06 -2.47
N ASP A 32 -15.46 14.12 -1.96
CA ASP A 32 -16.60 14.79 -2.57
C ASP A 32 -16.06 15.92 -3.45
N ASP A 33 -16.20 15.79 -4.78
CA ASP A 33 -15.73 16.79 -5.74
C ASP A 33 -16.52 18.11 -5.67
N GLU A 34 -17.81 18.07 -5.31
CA GLU A 34 -18.65 19.27 -5.20
C GLU A 34 -18.25 20.11 -3.99
N GLN A 35 -18.00 19.44 -2.86
CA GLN A 35 -17.56 20.09 -1.62
C GLN A 35 -16.04 20.26 -1.55
N ASN A 36 -15.30 19.65 -2.49
CA ASN A 36 -13.85 19.63 -2.58
C ASN A 36 -13.18 19.23 -1.24
N ARG A 37 -13.71 18.20 -0.58
CA ARG A 37 -13.22 17.70 0.72
C ARG A 37 -13.50 16.21 0.90
N LEU A 38 -12.81 15.58 1.85
CA LEU A 38 -13.12 14.22 2.29
C LEU A 38 -14.35 14.21 3.20
N VAL A 39 -15.22 13.24 2.97
CA VAL A 39 -16.38 12.94 3.81
C VAL A 39 -16.18 11.59 4.46
N ALA A 40 -16.22 11.56 5.80
CA ALA A 40 -16.12 10.33 6.57
C ALA A 40 -17.46 9.60 6.61
N SER A 41 -17.44 8.28 6.58
CA SER A 41 -18.64 7.46 6.74
C SER A 41 -19.26 7.54 8.14
N HIS A 42 -18.47 7.96 9.13
CA HIS A 42 -18.90 8.14 10.51
C HIS A 42 -18.56 9.56 10.97
N PRO A 43 -19.50 10.34 11.54
CA PRO A 43 -19.25 11.72 11.97
C PRO A 43 -18.08 11.86 12.95
N ILE A 44 -17.88 10.87 13.83
CA ILE A 44 -16.78 10.89 14.81
C ILE A 44 -15.38 10.80 14.19
N LEU A 45 -15.29 10.38 12.92
CA LEU A 45 -14.04 10.30 12.16
C LEU A 45 -13.86 11.49 11.22
N GLN A 46 -14.86 12.37 11.09
CA GLN A 46 -14.78 13.56 10.24
C GLN A 46 -13.58 14.46 10.55
N PRO A 47 -13.13 14.65 11.81
CA PRO A 47 -11.92 15.43 12.08
C PRO A 47 -10.66 14.92 11.34
N ILE A 48 -10.53 13.60 11.14
CA ILE A 48 -9.42 13.03 10.34
C ILE A 48 -9.57 13.41 8.86
N ALA A 49 -10.80 13.35 8.34
CA ALA A 49 -11.11 13.71 6.96
C ALA A 49 -10.81 15.19 6.68
N ASP A 50 -11.21 16.07 7.60
CA ASP A 50 -11.00 17.51 7.50
C ASP A 50 -9.50 17.84 7.52
N TYR A 51 -8.75 17.21 8.43
CA TYR A 51 -7.29 17.34 8.50
C TYR A 51 -6.60 17.02 7.17
N PHE A 52 -6.92 15.89 6.54
CA PHE A 52 -6.33 15.51 5.25
C PHE A 52 -6.90 16.29 4.05
N SER A 53 -8.08 16.90 4.20
CA SER A 53 -8.62 17.80 3.17
C SER A 53 -7.83 19.11 3.10
N GLU A 54 -7.34 19.59 4.24
CA GLU A 54 -6.52 20.80 4.36
C GLU A 54 -5.03 20.52 4.08
N ASP A 55 -4.49 19.41 4.58
CA ASP A 55 -3.08 19.03 4.42
C ASP A 55 -2.83 18.30 3.08
N LYS A 56 -2.34 19.07 2.11
CA LYS A 56 -2.08 18.61 0.74
C LYS A 56 -0.71 17.95 0.53
N ARG A 57 0.01 17.58 1.61
CA ARG A 57 1.35 16.97 1.46
C ARG A 57 1.28 15.63 0.74
N ASP A 58 0.41 14.75 1.20
CA ASP A 58 0.25 13.39 0.67
C ASP A 58 -1.13 13.15 0.08
N PHE A 59 -2.16 13.87 0.56
CA PHE A 59 -3.50 13.82 -0.02
C PHE A 59 -3.59 14.73 -1.24
N ILE A 60 -3.82 14.13 -2.41
CA ILE A 60 -3.93 14.84 -3.69
C ILE A 60 -5.24 14.46 -4.39
N LYS A 61 -6.35 14.72 -3.66
CA LYS A 61 -7.72 14.41 -4.06
C LYS A 61 -7.96 12.91 -4.27
N HIS A 62 -7.38 12.03 -3.46
CA HIS A 62 -7.62 10.58 -3.56
C HIS A 62 -9.12 10.28 -3.59
N GLU A 63 -9.56 9.43 -4.52
CA GLU A 63 -10.98 9.09 -4.70
C GLU A 63 -11.60 8.49 -3.44
N GLY A 64 -10.83 7.68 -2.69
CA GLY A 64 -11.29 7.15 -1.42
C GLY A 64 -10.25 6.39 -0.62
N MET A 65 -10.59 6.15 0.64
CA MET A 65 -9.82 5.37 1.59
C MET A 65 -10.77 4.46 2.37
N PHE A 66 -10.45 3.17 2.44
CA PHE A 66 -11.33 2.15 3.02
C PHE A 66 -10.59 1.37 4.09
N PHE A 67 -11.27 1.03 5.18
CA PHE A 67 -10.64 0.42 6.34
C PHE A 67 -11.49 -0.68 6.98
N GLN A 68 -10.80 -1.65 7.57
CA GLN A 68 -11.40 -2.71 8.38
C GLN A 68 -10.49 -3.03 9.57
N VAL A 69 -11.10 -3.18 10.75
CA VAL A 69 -10.42 -3.65 11.95
C VAL A 69 -10.39 -5.19 11.95
N SER A 70 -9.21 -5.76 12.18
CA SER A 70 -9.07 -7.16 12.59
C SER A 70 -9.18 -7.22 14.12
N GLU A 71 -10.35 -7.62 14.63
CA GLU A 71 -10.61 -7.63 16.08
C GLU A 71 -9.70 -8.61 16.82
N LYS A 72 -9.52 -9.83 16.28
CA LYS A 72 -8.76 -10.90 16.94
C LYS A 72 -7.30 -10.53 17.19
N TYR A 73 -6.71 -9.78 16.27
CA TYR A 73 -5.28 -9.43 16.29
C TYR A 73 -5.02 -7.94 16.52
N GLU A 74 -6.09 -7.15 16.73
CA GLU A 74 -6.05 -5.70 16.87
C GLU A 74 -5.16 -5.04 15.79
N MET A 75 -5.36 -5.42 14.52
CA MET A 75 -4.66 -4.84 13.38
C MET A 75 -5.62 -4.01 12.51
N LEU A 76 -5.09 -3.00 11.82
CA LEU A 76 -5.90 -2.13 10.95
C LEU A 76 -5.57 -2.39 9.48
N HIS A 77 -6.55 -2.87 8.72
CA HIS A 77 -6.47 -3.02 7.27
C HIS A 77 -6.89 -1.73 6.58
N GLY A 78 -6.17 -1.36 5.53
CA GLY A 78 -6.45 -0.19 4.71
C GLY A 78 -6.28 -0.48 3.22
N ALA A 79 -7.08 0.21 2.43
CA ALA A 79 -6.96 0.34 0.99
C ALA A 79 -7.16 1.81 0.61
N PHE A 80 -6.13 2.42 0.04
CA PHE A 80 -6.09 3.82 -0.38
C PHE A 80 -6.20 3.84 -1.90
N VAL A 81 -7.19 4.54 -2.44
CA VAL A 81 -7.44 4.66 -3.88
C VAL A 81 -7.18 6.09 -4.29
N HIS A 82 -6.10 6.32 -5.05
CA HIS A 82 -5.80 7.65 -5.56
C HIS A 82 -6.61 7.94 -6.82
N ARG A 83 -6.47 7.12 -7.87
CA ARG A 83 -7.18 7.30 -9.15
C ARG A 83 -7.62 5.97 -9.74
N THR A 84 -8.76 5.99 -10.45
CA THR A 84 -9.28 4.89 -11.28
C THR A 84 -9.56 5.30 -12.73
N ASN A 85 -9.14 6.50 -13.14
CA ASN A 85 -9.40 7.07 -14.47
C ASN A 85 -8.79 6.29 -15.66
N ARG A 86 -7.80 5.41 -15.43
CA ARG A 86 -7.19 4.54 -16.45
C ARG A 86 -7.56 3.07 -16.31
N GLY A 87 -8.40 2.72 -15.34
CA GLY A 87 -8.70 1.35 -14.94
C GLY A 87 -8.75 1.21 -13.41
N GLN A 88 -8.91 -0.01 -12.91
CA GLN A 88 -8.94 -0.29 -11.47
C GLN A 88 -7.69 0.27 -10.77
N ALA A 89 -7.82 0.67 -9.51
CA ALA A 89 -6.66 1.09 -8.73
C ALA A 89 -5.79 -0.15 -8.44
N ALA A 90 -4.48 -0.08 -8.64
CA ALA A 90 -3.59 -1.20 -8.31
C ALA A 90 -2.36 -0.77 -7.54
N GLY A 91 -1.91 -1.66 -6.65
CA GLY A 91 -0.69 -1.51 -5.86
C GLY A 91 -0.53 -2.66 -4.88
N GLY A 92 0.65 -2.75 -4.25
CA GLY A 92 0.90 -3.77 -3.23
C GLY A 92 0.28 -3.44 -1.88
N VAL A 93 0.06 -4.47 -1.06
CA VAL A 93 -0.25 -4.30 0.37
C VAL A 93 1.01 -4.37 1.20
N ARG A 94 1.24 -3.35 2.03
CA ARG A 94 2.34 -3.28 2.98
C ARG A 94 1.91 -3.79 4.34
N PHE A 95 2.78 -4.56 5.00
CA PHE A 95 2.61 -4.97 6.40
C PHE A 95 3.70 -4.29 7.23
N TRP A 96 3.32 -3.34 8.09
CA TRP A 96 4.30 -2.48 8.76
C TRP A 96 3.86 -1.95 10.13
N LYS A 97 4.84 -1.59 10.99
CA LYS A 97 4.61 -0.93 12.28
C LYS A 97 4.56 0.58 12.08
N TYR A 98 3.53 1.21 12.62
CA TYR A 98 3.40 2.67 12.60
C TYR A 98 3.38 3.19 14.03
N GLU A 99 4.12 4.27 14.26
CA GLU A 99 4.16 4.96 15.55
C GLU A 99 2.80 5.56 15.90
N ASN A 100 2.13 6.15 14.90
CA ASN A 100 0.84 6.77 15.06
C ASN A 100 -0.03 6.63 13.80
N ILE A 101 -1.30 6.99 13.93
CA ILE A 101 -2.29 6.92 12.85
C ILE A 101 -1.97 7.89 11.72
N GLU A 102 -1.45 9.09 11.99
CA GLU A 102 -1.04 10.01 10.92
C GLU A 102 -0.05 9.36 9.96
N ASN A 103 1.00 8.73 10.48
CA ASN A 103 2.02 8.04 9.70
C ASN A 103 1.43 6.89 8.86
N TYR A 104 0.45 6.16 9.41
CA TYR A 104 -0.27 5.10 8.70
C TYR A 104 -1.04 5.66 7.49
N PHE A 105 -1.82 6.73 7.68
CA PHE A 105 -2.57 7.36 6.59
C PHE A 105 -1.65 7.97 5.53
N ARG A 106 -0.61 8.70 5.94
CA ARG A 106 0.34 9.33 5.02
C ARG A 106 1.07 8.32 4.16
N ASP A 107 1.51 7.21 4.73
CA ASP A 107 2.18 6.16 3.94
C ASP A 107 1.24 5.58 2.87
N GLY A 108 0.00 5.28 3.24
CA GLY A 108 -1.02 4.80 2.31
C GLY A 108 -1.33 5.79 1.18
N LEU A 109 -1.58 7.05 1.53
CA LEU A 109 -1.85 8.15 0.59
C LEU A 109 -0.69 8.35 -0.38
N ARG A 110 0.53 8.55 0.13
CA ARG A 110 1.73 8.81 -0.68
C ARG A 110 2.01 7.66 -1.65
N LEU A 111 1.90 6.41 -1.17
CA LEU A 111 2.17 5.25 -2.00
C LEU A 111 1.07 5.01 -3.06
N ALA A 112 -0.20 5.26 -2.75
CA ALA A 112 -1.29 5.16 -3.73
C ALA A 112 -1.14 6.19 -4.86
N ALA A 113 -0.75 7.42 -4.53
CA ALA A 113 -0.40 8.44 -5.50
C ALA A 113 0.79 8.01 -6.37
N GLY A 114 1.86 7.51 -5.74
CA GLY A 114 3.02 6.95 -6.43
C GLY A 114 2.65 5.85 -7.43
N MET A 115 1.71 4.96 -7.09
CA MET A 115 1.24 3.92 -8.01
C MET A 115 0.50 4.49 -9.22
N THR A 116 -0.25 5.58 -9.06
CA THR A 116 -0.93 6.23 -10.19
C THR A 116 0.10 6.76 -11.19
N PHE A 117 1.10 7.50 -10.70
CA PHE A 117 2.14 8.04 -11.56
C PHE A 117 2.98 6.95 -12.19
N LYS A 118 3.35 5.91 -11.41
CA LYS A 118 4.09 4.76 -11.92
C LYS A 118 3.35 4.05 -13.06
N ASN A 119 2.07 3.74 -12.85
CA ASN A 119 1.27 3.01 -13.84
C ASN A 119 1.03 3.86 -15.10
N ALA A 120 0.78 5.17 -14.94
CA ALA A 120 0.64 6.09 -16.06
C ALA A 120 1.93 6.24 -16.87
N LEU A 121 3.09 6.43 -16.21
CA LEU A 121 4.40 6.54 -16.86
C LEU A 121 4.82 5.25 -17.56
N ALA A 122 4.45 4.09 -17.01
CA ALA A 122 4.66 2.79 -17.64
C ALA A 122 3.65 2.47 -18.76
N GLY A 123 2.74 3.40 -19.10
CA GLY A 123 1.73 3.21 -20.15
C GLY A 123 0.64 2.18 -19.81
N LEU A 124 0.52 1.79 -18.55
CA LEU A 124 -0.41 0.75 -18.13
C LEU A 124 -1.86 1.27 -18.00
N TRP A 125 -2.82 0.37 -18.21
CA TRP A 125 -4.26 0.61 -18.00
C TRP A 125 -4.69 0.28 -16.57
N TRP A 126 -3.93 0.84 -15.63
CA TRP A 126 -4.22 0.77 -14.20
C TRP A 126 -4.30 2.19 -13.64
N GLY A 127 -5.22 2.39 -12.71
CA GLY A 127 -5.19 3.51 -11.79
C GLY A 127 -4.07 3.35 -10.76
N GLY A 128 -4.20 3.96 -9.58
CA GLY A 128 -3.23 3.77 -8.51
C GLY A 128 -3.90 3.65 -7.15
N GLY A 129 -3.52 2.59 -6.45
CA GLY A 129 -3.97 2.34 -5.09
C GLY A 129 -2.86 1.75 -4.24
N LYS A 130 -3.10 1.61 -2.95
CA LYS A 130 -2.18 0.98 -2.02
C LYS A 130 -2.90 0.32 -0.87
N GLY A 131 -2.45 -0.87 -0.50
CA GLY A 131 -2.86 -1.55 0.70
C GLY A 131 -1.89 -1.29 1.85
N VAL A 132 -2.41 -1.14 3.06
CA VAL A 132 -1.58 -1.06 4.28
C VAL A 132 -2.24 -1.82 5.40
N ILE A 133 -1.49 -2.67 6.09
CA ILE A 133 -1.88 -3.35 7.31
C ILE A 133 -0.97 -2.85 8.42
N ALA A 134 -1.55 -2.19 9.43
CA ALA A 134 -0.83 -1.77 10.62
C ALA A 134 -0.61 -2.98 11.53
N HIS A 135 0.64 -3.46 11.58
CA HIS A 135 1.03 -4.60 12.40
C HIS A 135 1.05 -4.21 13.88
N ASN A 136 0.35 -5.00 14.69
CA ASN A 136 0.37 -4.91 16.14
C ASN A 136 1.66 -5.57 16.69
N PRO A 137 2.54 -4.81 17.37
CA PRO A 137 3.82 -5.31 17.89
C PRO A 137 3.70 -6.32 19.02
N ALA A 138 2.51 -6.54 19.58
CA ALA A 138 2.25 -7.59 20.56
C ALA A 138 2.32 -9.01 19.96
N TYR A 139 2.33 -9.13 18.63
CA TYR A 139 2.42 -10.38 17.91
C TYR A 139 3.76 -10.51 17.18
N GLU A 140 4.26 -11.74 17.09
CA GLU A 140 5.46 -12.03 16.30
C GLU A 140 5.21 -11.77 14.81
N TRP A 141 6.08 -10.96 14.20
CA TRP A 141 5.92 -10.50 12.82
C TRP A 141 5.80 -11.65 11.80
N SER A 142 6.54 -12.73 12.06
CA SER A 142 6.64 -13.90 11.19
C SER A 142 5.77 -15.07 11.62
N ASP A 143 4.90 -14.91 12.62
CA ASP A 143 4.03 -15.98 13.08
C ASP A 143 3.16 -16.52 11.92
N PRO A 144 3.30 -17.80 11.54
CA PRO A 144 2.59 -18.34 10.39
C PRO A 144 1.07 -18.33 10.54
N GLU A 145 0.55 -18.61 11.74
CA GLU A 145 -0.90 -18.70 11.97
C GLU A 145 -1.55 -17.32 11.89
N ILE A 146 -0.91 -16.32 12.50
CA ILE A 146 -1.39 -14.94 12.47
C ILE A 146 -1.40 -14.42 11.04
N ARG A 147 -0.33 -14.65 10.28
CA ARG A 147 -0.25 -14.23 8.88
C ARG A 147 -1.35 -14.87 8.05
N ILE A 148 -1.55 -16.19 8.15
CA ILE A 148 -2.63 -16.87 7.44
C ILE A 148 -3.97 -16.20 7.70
N ASN A 149 -4.30 -15.94 8.96
CA ASN A 149 -5.59 -15.34 9.31
C ASN A 149 -5.70 -13.88 8.85
N ILE A 150 -4.69 -13.05 9.09
CA ILE A 150 -4.69 -11.64 8.68
C ILE A 150 -4.83 -11.48 7.17
N TYR A 151 -4.12 -12.28 6.37
CA TYR A 151 -4.20 -12.17 4.92
C TYR A 151 -5.50 -12.76 4.33
N LYS A 152 -6.09 -13.78 4.98
CA LYS A 152 -7.47 -14.21 4.65
C LYS A 152 -8.49 -13.10 4.93
N GLU A 153 -8.41 -12.47 6.10
CA GLU A 153 -9.26 -11.34 6.46
C GLU A 153 -9.07 -10.16 5.50
N TYR A 154 -7.82 -9.88 5.10
CA TYR A 154 -7.51 -8.87 4.10
C TYR A 154 -8.11 -9.21 2.74
N GLY A 155 -8.04 -10.48 2.29
CA GLY A 155 -8.71 -10.95 1.07
C GLY A 155 -10.22 -10.71 1.07
N LEU A 156 -10.90 -11.03 2.18
CA LEU A 156 -12.33 -10.75 2.35
C LEU A 156 -12.64 -9.25 2.36
N PHE A 157 -11.79 -8.45 3.03
CA PHE A 157 -11.87 -7.00 3.00
C PHE A 157 -11.78 -6.46 1.57
N ILE A 158 -10.78 -6.88 0.79
CA ILE A 158 -10.61 -6.47 -0.62
C ILE A 158 -11.81 -6.89 -1.47
N SER A 159 -12.33 -8.11 -1.31
CA SER A 159 -13.56 -8.54 -2.01
C SER A 159 -14.76 -7.63 -1.72
N SER A 160 -14.86 -7.11 -0.49
CA SER A 160 -15.95 -6.18 -0.12
C SER A 160 -15.87 -4.83 -0.83
N LEU A 161 -14.69 -4.47 -1.37
CA LEU A 161 -14.47 -3.26 -2.16
C LEU A 161 -14.85 -3.40 -3.64
N LYS A 162 -15.37 -4.58 -4.05
CA LYS A 162 -15.97 -4.83 -5.37
C LYS A 162 -15.08 -4.42 -6.55
N GLY A 163 -13.76 -4.59 -6.40
CA GLY A 163 -12.80 -4.35 -7.48
C GLY A 163 -12.42 -2.90 -7.70
N CYS A 164 -12.71 -1.97 -6.79
CA CYS A 164 -12.14 -0.61 -6.89
C CYS A 164 -10.61 -0.61 -6.68
N TYR A 165 -10.07 -1.65 -6.03
CA TYR A 165 -8.65 -1.83 -5.76
C TYR A 165 -8.22 -3.30 -5.98
N VAL A 166 -7.09 -3.49 -6.66
CA VAL A 166 -6.41 -4.77 -6.87
C VAL A 166 -5.07 -4.74 -6.14
N THR A 167 -4.88 -5.66 -5.20
CA THR A 167 -3.69 -5.70 -4.34
C THR A 167 -2.55 -6.55 -4.93
N ALA A 168 -1.36 -6.46 -4.34
CA ALA A 168 -0.17 -7.23 -4.73
C ALA A 168 0.81 -7.36 -3.55
N GLU A 169 1.98 -7.97 -3.76
CA GLU A 169 3.07 -7.99 -2.77
C GLU A 169 3.69 -6.58 -2.60
N ASP A 170 4.00 -6.20 -1.35
CA ASP A 170 4.87 -5.06 -0.98
C ASP A 170 5.73 -5.40 0.25
N LEU A 171 6.36 -4.38 0.85
CA LEU A 171 7.18 -4.50 2.05
C LEU A 171 6.45 -5.22 3.17
N GLY A 172 7.13 -6.21 3.77
CA GLY A 172 6.60 -7.00 4.87
C GLY A 172 5.67 -8.14 4.45
N THR A 173 5.46 -8.34 3.15
CA THR A 173 4.63 -9.40 2.58
C THR A 173 5.46 -10.36 1.71
N LYS A 174 4.88 -11.51 1.39
CA LYS A 174 5.49 -12.60 0.62
C LYS A 174 4.44 -13.19 -0.32
N VAL A 175 4.89 -13.87 -1.37
CA VAL A 175 4.01 -14.66 -2.26
C VAL A 175 3.07 -15.60 -1.49
N LYS A 176 3.54 -16.25 -0.41
CA LYS A 176 2.70 -17.11 0.43
C LYS A 176 1.55 -16.35 1.09
N ASP A 177 1.76 -15.10 1.49
CA ASP A 177 0.69 -14.27 2.04
C ASP A 177 -0.33 -13.92 0.95
N MET A 178 0.11 -13.72 -0.29
CA MET A 178 -0.78 -13.45 -1.43
C MET A 178 -1.64 -14.66 -1.79
N VAL A 179 -1.20 -15.89 -1.51
CA VAL A 179 -2.05 -17.10 -1.61
C VAL A 179 -3.24 -16.99 -0.65
N GLU A 180 -2.99 -16.53 0.57
CA GLU A 180 -4.04 -16.37 1.58
C GLU A 180 -5.01 -15.23 1.21
N VAL A 181 -4.50 -14.12 0.65
CA VAL A 181 -5.37 -13.07 0.07
C VAL A 181 -6.22 -13.64 -1.07
N PHE A 182 -5.60 -14.39 -1.98
CA PHE A 182 -6.27 -15.00 -3.14
C PHE A 182 -7.34 -16.04 -2.74
N SER A 183 -7.24 -16.65 -1.56
CA SER A 183 -8.29 -17.53 -1.05
C SER A 183 -9.63 -16.81 -0.87
N GLY A 184 -9.61 -15.51 -0.56
CA GLY A 184 -10.80 -14.69 -0.34
C GLY A 184 -11.16 -13.73 -1.48
N THR A 185 -10.28 -13.52 -2.46
CA THR A 185 -10.54 -12.59 -3.58
C THR A 185 -9.84 -12.95 -4.89
N ARG A 186 -10.34 -12.38 -6.00
CA ARG A 186 -9.64 -12.37 -7.29
C ARG A 186 -8.99 -11.02 -7.62
N PHE A 187 -9.20 -10.01 -6.80
CA PHE A 187 -8.58 -8.69 -6.96
C PHE A 187 -7.18 -8.65 -6.31
N THR A 188 -6.31 -9.58 -6.73
CA THR A 188 -4.92 -9.64 -6.27
C THR A 188 -4.00 -10.18 -7.36
N THR A 189 -2.76 -9.71 -7.39
CA THR A 189 -1.66 -10.24 -8.23
C THR A 189 -0.53 -10.79 -7.36
N CYS A 190 0.61 -11.16 -7.96
CA CYS A 190 1.76 -11.73 -7.25
C CYS A 190 1.47 -13.07 -6.53
N ILE A 191 0.46 -13.80 -7.00
CA ILE A 191 0.22 -15.19 -6.60
C ILE A 191 1.21 -16.13 -7.32
N PRO A 192 1.47 -17.34 -6.80
CA PRO A 192 2.37 -18.30 -7.44
C PRO A 192 1.95 -18.67 -8.86
N PRO A 193 2.91 -19.03 -9.75
CA PRO A 193 2.62 -19.54 -11.09
C PRO A 193 1.67 -20.74 -11.12
N GLU A 194 1.74 -21.61 -10.12
CA GLU A 194 0.88 -22.78 -9.99
C GLU A 194 -0.60 -22.41 -9.77
N LEU A 195 -0.86 -21.18 -9.34
CA LEU A 195 -2.21 -20.60 -9.19
C LEU A 195 -2.54 -19.59 -10.31
N GLY A 196 -1.72 -19.50 -11.35
CA GLY A 196 -1.94 -18.63 -12.52
C GLY A 196 -1.35 -17.21 -12.40
N GLY A 197 -0.47 -16.96 -11.42
CA GLY A 197 0.19 -15.66 -11.26
C GLY A 197 1.62 -15.61 -11.78
N SER A 198 2.28 -14.47 -11.55
CA SER A 198 3.69 -14.24 -11.95
C SER A 198 4.69 -14.44 -10.81
N GLY A 199 4.23 -14.71 -9.58
CA GLY A 199 5.09 -14.75 -8.40
C GLY A 199 5.75 -13.41 -8.06
N VAL A 200 6.99 -13.48 -7.57
CA VAL A 200 7.75 -12.34 -7.02
C VAL A 200 8.10 -11.31 -8.13
N PRO A 201 7.74 -10.02 -7.98
CA PRO A 201 7.99 -8.99 -9.01
C PRO A 201 9.42 -8.41 -9.00
N ALA A 202 10.32 -8.96 -8.18
CA ALA A 202 11.61 -8.34 -7.88
C ALA A 202 12.62 -8.40 -9.04
N ILE A 203 12.64 -9.48 -9.82
CA ILE A 203 13.58 -9.63 -10.96
C ILE A 203 13.29 -8.61 -12.07
N PRO A 204 12.04 -8.47 -12.57
CA PRO A 204 11.71 -7.39 -13.51
C PRO A 204 11.98 -5.99 -12.95
N THR A 205 11.75 -5.79 -11.66
CA THR A 205 12.07 -4.52 -10.99
C THR A 205 13.56 -4.22 -11.04
N ALA A 206 14.42 -5.19 -10.71
CA ALA A 206 15.86 -5.03 -10.77
C ALA A 206 16.36 -4.71 -12.19
N ARG A 207 15.83 -5.40 -13.21
CA ARG A 207 16.19 -5.12 -14.60
C ARG A 207 15.75 -3.71 -15.02
N GLY A 208 14.55 -3.28 -14.62
CA GLY A 208 14.06 -1.93 -14.88
C GLY A 208 14.92 -0.84 -14.23
N VAL A 209 15.50 -1.09 -13.05
CA VAL A 209 16.47 -0.17 -12.43
C VAL A 209 17.72 -0.02 -13.30
N VAL A 210 18.29 -1.12 -13.80
CA VAL A 210 19.43 -1.07 -14.72
C VAL A 210 19.08 -0.28 -15.98
N SER A 211 17.94 -0.56 -16.61
CA SER A 211 17.51 0.19 -17.80
C SER A 211 17.33 1.68 -17.54
N GLY A 212 16.85 2.07 -16.36
CA GLY A 212 16.78 3.47 -15.96
C GLY A 212 18.15 4.12 -15.79
N MET A 213 19.12 3.38 -15.23
CA MET A 213 20.51 3.85 -15.11
C MET A 213 21.17 4.02 -16.48
N GLU A 214 21.00 3.05 -17.39
CA GLU A 214 21.50 3.11 -18.77
C GLU A 214 20.95 4.33 -19.51
N ALA A 215 19.63 4.53 -19.45
CA ALA A 215 18.97 5.67 -20.08
C ALA A 215 19.49 7.02 -19.53
N ALA A 216 19.75 7.11 -18.22
CA ALA A 216 20.30 8.32 -17.61
C ALA A 216 21.74 8.61 -18.08
N VAL A 217 22.59 7.59 -18.17
CA VAL A 217 23.97 7.73 -18.66
C VAL A 217 23.99 8.11 -20.14
N GLU A 218 23.10 7.53 -20.95
CA GLU A 218 22.94 7.88 -22.36
C GLU A 218 22.49 9.34 -22.51
N PHE A 219 21.47 9.78 -21.76
CA PHE A 219 20.98 11.16 -21.77
C PHE A 219 22.08 12.17 -21.41
N LEU A 220 22.93 11.83 -20.44
CA LEU A 220 24.08 12.63 -20.02
C LEU A 220 25.29 12.52 -20.97
N LYS A 221 25.20 11.68 -22.02
CA LYS A 221 26.28 11.40 -22.98
C LYS A 221 27.55 10.87 -22.30
N LEU A 222 27.38 10.04 -21.27
CA LEU A 222 28.46 9.49 -20.45
C LEU A 222 28.88 8.06 -20.86
N GLY A 223 28.40 7.57 -22.01
CA GLY A 223 28.71 6.23 -22.54
C GLY A 223 27.76 5.15 -22.01
N SER A 224 28.32 3.99 -21.62
CA SER A 224 27.58 2.88 -21.00
C SER A 224 27.87 2.78 -19.50
N LEU A 225 27.24 1.86 -18.77
CA LEU A 225 27.57 1.61 -17.37
C LEU A 225 28.94 0.97 -17.14
N HIS A 226 29.59 0.47 -18.20
CA HIS A 226 30.88 -0.23 -18.11
C HIS A 226 31.96 0.65 -17.47
N GLY A 227 32.67 0.09 -16.48
CA GLY A 227 33.76 0.76 -15.76
C GLY A 227 33.31 1.85 -14.77
N LYS A 228 31.99 2.05 -14.56
CA LYS A 228 31.48 3.03 -13.59
C LYS A 228 31.33 2.42 -12.20
N THR A 229 31.46 3.26 -11.18
CA THR A 229 31.22 2.89 -9.79
C THR A 229 29.75 3.13 -9.44
N VAL A 230 29.09 2.09 -8.93
CA VAL A 230 27.69 2.16 -8.47
C VAL A 230 27.65 1.81 -6.98
N ALA A 231 27.11 2.71 -6.16
CA ALA A 231 26.84 2.44 -4.75
C ALA A 231 25.44 1.83 -4.61
N LEU A 232 25.34 0.62 -4.07
CA LEU A 232 24.09 -0.09 -3.85
C LEU A 232 23.74 -0.11 -2.36
N GLN A 233 22.59 0.44 -1.99
CA GLN A 233 22.05 0.37 -0.64
C GLN A 233 20.91 -0.66 -0.56
N GLY A 234 21.18 -1.78 0.10
CA GLY A 234 20.22 -2.86 0.36
C GLY A 234 20.39 -4.06 -0.58
N LEU A 235 20.62 -5.23 0.01
CA LEU A 235 20.80 -6.52 -0.70
C LEU A 235 19.59 -7.44 -0.49
N GLY A 236 18.39 -6.89 -0.65
CA GLY A 236 17.13 -7.63 -0.57
C GLY A 236 16.74 -8.30 -1.89
N HIS A 237 15.46 -8.63 -2.04
CA HIS A 237 14.90 -9.30 -3.23
C HIS A 237 15.19 -8.59 -4.56
N VAL A 238 15.30 -7.25 -4.56
CA VAL A 238 15.66 -6.46 -5.75
C VAL A 238 17.17 -6.25 -5.85
N GLY A 239 17.85 -6.02 -4.72
CA GLY A 239 19.26 -5.66 -4.70
C GLY A 239 20.19 -6.77 -5.18
N ILE A 240 19.91 -8.03 -4.83
CA ILE A 240 20.74 -9.17 -5.27
C ILE A 240 20.65 -9.38 -6.79
N PRO A 241 19.45 -9.46 -7.42
CA PRO A 241 19.37 -9.54 -8.87
C PRO A 241 19.97 -8.32 -9.58
N LEU A 242 19.78 -7.11 -9.02
CA LEU A 242 20.37 -5.88 -9.56
C LEU A 242 21.89 -5.96 -9.59
N LEU A 243 22.51 -6.45 -8.51
CA LEU A 243 23.95 -6.66 -8.47
C LEU A 243 24.41 -7.62 -9.57
N GLY A 244 23.68 -8.73 -9.77
CA GLY A 244 23.97 -9.67 -10.87
C GLY A 244 23.92 -8.99 -12.23
N PHE A 245 22.88 -8.20 -12.50
CA PHE A 245 22.72 -7.48 -13.76
C PHE A 245 23.75 -6.36 -13.98
N LEU A 246 24.31 -5.77 -12.93
CA LEU A 246 25.37 -4.77 -13.04
C LEU A 246 26.74 -5.39 -13.37
N PHE A 247 26.90 -6.70 -13.19
CA PHE A 247 28.11 -7.45 -13.55
C PHE A 247 28.02 -8.16 -14.91
N GLU A 248 26.83 -8.19 -15.54
CA GLU A 248 26.62 -8.61 -16.94
C GLU A 248 27.16 -7.55 -17.91
#